data_AF-A0A0D2J3P1-F1
#
_entry.id   AF-A0A0D2J3P1-F1
#
_cell.length_a   1.000
_cell.length_b   1.000
_cell.length_c   1.000
_cell.angle_alpha   90.00
_cell.angle_beta   90.00
_cell.angle_gamma   90.00
#
_symmetry.space_group_name_H-M   'P 1'
#
loop_
_entity.id
_entity.type
_entity.pdbx_description
1 polymer ?
#
loop_
_entity_poly.entity_id
_entity_poly.type
_entity_poly.pdbx_seq_one_letter_code
_entity_poly.pdbx_strand_id
1 'polypeptide(L)'
;MGPAFKATLDLLQWPAFCEHVADFASTSVGKRLCRQLEVPLDQAASERLLAETRAVITLELDYSSTLDFGGINTGDAEGAIRRADKGGMVSGPQLRGLVTLINGADKLRKQIQTVARQMGAGGRDSPLRPLLAAVAGLSPPAALVRDIGFAIGEDGEVQEAASAQVRTTRARVRALTARAASVLKSFPGEVSERGGRMCVAVAPGTKIAGGVMLGTTVGGGMAFIEPPQVGNGAWLGGSGAAAVGLRLIAGTHLYEGAGGRSRVGF
;
A
#
# COMPACT_ATOMS: atom_id res chain seq x y z
N MET A 1 -38.43 -5.44 -7.40
CA MET A 1 -38.64 -5.86 -8.80
C MET A 1 -39.19 -7.27 -8.83
N GLY A 2 -40.11 -7.56 -9.75
CA GLY A 2 -40.73 -8.89 -9.86
C GLY A 2 -39.86 -9.89 -10.64
N PRO A 3 -40.13 -11.20 -10.52
CA PRO A 3 -39.39 -12.26 -11.21
C PRO A 3 -39.37 -12.09 -12.75
N ALA A 4 -40.46 -11.59 -13.33
CA ALA A 4 -40.57 -11.38 -14.78
C ALA A 4 -39.54 -10.36 -15.30
N PHE A 5 -39.34 -9.24 -14.59
CA PHE A 5 -38.37 -8.22 -14.98
C PHE A 5 -36.94 -8.77 -14.96
N LYS A 6 -36.59 -9.55 -13.92
CA LYS A 6 -35.28 -10.19 -13.83
C LYS A 6 -35.07 -11.20 -14.96
N ALA A 7 -36.07 -12.02 -15.26
CA ALA A 7 -36.03 -12.95 -16.37
C ALA A 7 -35.83 -12.25 -17.73
N THR A 8 -36.43 -11.06 -17.91
CA THR A 8 -36.19 -10.23 -19.10
C THR A 8 -34.74 -9.73 -19.16
N LEU A 9 -34.16 -9.25 -18.06
CA LEU A 9 -32.76 -8.83 -18.04
C LEU A 9 -31.81 -10.00 -18.32
N ASP A 10 -32.10 -11.18 -17.78
CA ASP A 10 -31.32 -12.38 -18.04
C ASP A 10 -31.42 -12.80 -19.51
N LEU A 11 -32.63 -12.75 -20.11
CA LEU A 11 -32.86 -13.03 -21.53
C LEU A 11 -32.09 -12.05 -22.43
N LEU A 12 -32.06 -10.77 -22.07
CA LEU A 12 -31.34 -9.71 -22.78
C LEU A 12 -29.82 -9.72 -22.50
N GLN A 13 -29.32 -10.68 -21.73
CA GLN A 13 -27.90 -10.78 -21.36
C GLN A 13 -27.37 -9.52 -20.66
N TRP A 14 -28.21 -8.84 -19.89
CA TRP A 14 -27.81 -7.65 -19.13
C TRP A 14 -26.59 -7.89 -18.23
N PRO A 15 -26.48 -9.02 -17.50
CA PRO A 15 -25.27 -9.30 -16.72
C PRO A 15 -24.00 -9.39 -17.56
N ALA A 16 -24.06 -10.01 -18.75
CA ALA A 16 -22.91 -10.13 -19.64
C ALA A 16 -22.50 -8.77 -20.22
N PHE A 17 -23.48 -7.91 -20.53
CA PHE A 17 -23.23 -6.52 -20.90
C PHE A 17 -22.51 -5.76 -19.78
N CYS A 18 -22.98 -5.89 -18.53
CA CYS A 18 -22.36 -5.25 -17.37
C CYS A 18 -20.92 -5.72 -17.13
N GLU A 19 -20.63 -7.01 -17.33
CA GLU A 19 -19.26 -7.53 -17.30
C GLU A 19 -18.39 -6.90 -18.38
N HIS A 20 -18.87 -6.80 -19.62
CA HIS A 20 -18.12 -6.17 -20.70
C HIS A 20 -17.82 -4.69 -20.42
N VAL A 21 -18.79 -3.94 -19.90
CA VAL A 21 -18.59 -2.53 -19.50
C VAL A 21 -17.56 -2.44 -18.37
N ALA A 22 -17.54 -3.38 -17.43
CA ALA A 22 -16.60 -3.39 -16.33
C ALA A 22 -15.13 -3.54 -16.78
N ASP A 23 -14.86 -4.14 -17.93
CA ASP A 23 -13.49 -4.26 -18.44
C ASP A 23 -12.86 -2.91 -18.82
N PHE A 24 -13.70 -1.92 -19.17
CA PHE A 24 -13.26 -0.56 -19.49
C PHE A 24 -13.02 0.31 -18.25
N ALA A 25 -13.50 -0.07 -17.07
CA ALA A 25 -13.33 0.73 -15.87
C ALA A 25 -11.89 0.64 -15.31
N SER A 26 -11.27 1.79 -15.05
CA SER A 26 -9.85 1.87 -14.65
C SER A 26 -9.58 1.52 -13.18
N THR A 27 -10.61 1.45 -12.32
CA THR A 27 -10.44 1.19 -10.88
C THR A 27 -11.23 -0.04 -10.44
N SER A 28 -10.71 -0.77 -9.44
CA SER A 28 -11.38 -1.98 -8.92
C SER A 28 -12.82 -1.72 -8.42
N VAL A 29 -13.05 -0.56 -7.80
CA VAL A 29 -14.38 -0.10 -7.38
C VAL A 29 -15.25 0.20 -8.60
N GLY A 30 -14.74 0.90 -9.61
CA GLY A 30 -15.45 1.14 -10.87
C GLY A 30 -15.87 -0.15 -11.55
N LYS A 31 -14.97 -1.14 -11.67
CA LYS A 31 -15.29 -2.47 -12.23
C LYS A 31 -16.44 -3.13 -11.49
N ARG A 32 -16.41 -3.10 -10.16
CA ARG A 32 -17.48 -3.68 -9.34
C ARG A 32 -18.81 -2.94 -9.52
N LEU A 33 -18.80 -1.61 -9.57
CA LEU A 33 -20.01 -0.81 -9.81
C LEU A 33 -20.59 -1.10 -11.19
N CYS A 34 -19.76 -1.21 -12.24
CA CYS A 34 -20.19 -1.58 -13.58
C CYS A 34 -20.89 -2.95 -13.61
N ARG A 35 -20.35 -3.96 -12.91
CA ARG A 35 -20.99 -5.29 -12.79
C ARG A 35 -22.34 -5.26 -12.07
N GLN A 36 -22.54 -4.27 -11.21
CA GLN A 36 -23.73 -4.10 -10.39
C GLN A 36 -24.70 -3.04 -10.97
N LEU A 37 -24.51 -2.64 -12.24
CA LEU A 37 -25.38 -1.68 -12.89
C LEU A 37 -26.81 -2.22 -12.97
N GLU A 38 -27.75 -1.43 -12.44
CA GLU A 38 -29.18 -1.69 -12.53
C GLU A 38 -29.81 -0.75 -13.54
N VAL A 39 -30.83 -1.25 -14.26
CA VAL A 39 -31.62 -0.41 -15.17
C VAL A 39 -32.45 0.57 -14.34
N PRO A 40 -32.34 1.90 -14.56
CA PRO A 40 -33.14 2.87 -13.84
C PRO A 40 -34.63 2.67 -14.11
N LEU A 41 -35.45 2.81 -13.07
CA LEU A 41 -36.90 2.57 -13.15
C LEU A 41 -37.73 3.82 -13.46
N ASP A 42 -37.11 5.00 -13.35
CA ASP A 42 -37.75 6.27 -13.67
C ASP A 42 -36.91 7.07 -14.67
N GLN A 43 -37.61 7.95 -15.39
CA GLN A 43 -37.01 8.81 -16.41
C GLN A 43 -35.98 9.76 -15.80
N ALA A 44 -36.26 10.34 -14.63
CA ALA A 44 -35.37 11.32 -14.00
C ALA A 44 -34.01 10.71 -13.65
N ALA A 45 -33.97 9.45 -13.18
CA ALA A 45 -32.75 8.71 -12.91
C ALA A 45 -31.97 8.42 -14.21
N SER A 46 -32.67 8.03 -15.26
CA SER A 46 -32.07 7.83 -16.58
C SER A 46 -31.45 9.12 -17.12
N GLU A 47 -32.16 10.24 -17.02
CA GLU A 47 -31.69 11.57 -17.45
C GLU A 47 -30.48 12.04 -16.65
N ARG A 48 -30.43 11.79 -15.34
CA ARG A 48 -29.25 12.09 -14.52
C ARG A 48 -28.02 11.32 -14.97
N LEU A 49 -28.13 10.00 -15.16
CA LEU A 49 -27.02 9.17 -15.63
C LEU A 49 -26.57 9.56 -17.05
N LEU A 50 -27.51 9.86 -17.94
CA LEU A 50 -27.19 10.37 -19.28
C LEU A 50 -26.48 11.73 -19.23
N ALA A 51 -26.86 12.60 -18.31
CA ALA A 51 -26.18 13.89 -18.12
C ALA A 51 -24.74 13.70 -17.61
N GLU A 52 -24.50 12.76 -16.69
CA GLU A 52 -23.15 12.41 -16.23
C GLU A 52 -22.29 11.89 -17.39
N THR A 53 -22.80 10.95 -18.19
CA THR A 53 -22.09 10.42 -19.36
C THR A 53 -21.79 11.51 -20.39
N ARG A 54 -22.77 12.37 -20.70
CA ARG A 54 -22.57 13.51 -21.63
C ARG A 54 -21.51 14.48 -21.11
N ALA A 55 -21.46 14.75 -19.82
CA ALA A 55 -20.46 15.64 -19.24
C ALA A 55 -19.03 15.09 -19.41
N VAL A 56 -18.83 13.77 -19.28
CA VAL A 56 -17.54 13.13 -19.57
C VAL A 56 -17.19 13.21 -21.06
N ILE A 57 -18.16 12.93 -21.94
CA ILE A 57 -17.96 13.03 -23.40
C ILE A 57 -17.55 14.45 -23.80
N THR A 58 -18.23 15.48 -23.30
CA THR A 58 -17.87 16.88 -23.56
C THR A 58 -16.48 17.22 -23.03
N LEU A 59 -16.13 16.74 -21.84
CA LEU A 59 -14.79 16.95 -21.28
C LEU A 59 -13.71 16.38 -22.21
N GLU A 60 -13.90 15.16 -22.71
CA GLU A 60 -12.91 14.45 -23.51
C GLU A 60 -12.85 14.95 -24.95
N LEU A 61 -14.00 15.09 -25.62
CA LEU A 61 -14.07 15.41 -27.05
C LEU A 61 -14.03 16.92 -27.30
N ASP A 62 -14.87 17.69 -26.59
CA ASP A 62 -15.00 19.12 -26.86
C ASP A 62 -13.89 19.93 -26.18
N TYR A 63 -13.47 19.50 -24.98
CA TYR A 63 -12.44 20.19 -24.20
C TYR A 63 -11.08 19.51 -24.22
N SER A 64 -10.92 18.42 -24.97
CA SER A 64 -9.65 17.71 -25.16
C SER A 64 -8.97 17.36 -23.82
N SER A 65 -9.75 17.01 -22.79
CA SER A 65 -9.24 16.66 -21.47
C SER A 65 -9.75 15.29 -21.01
N THR A 66 -8.83 14.37 -20.77
CA THR A 66 -9.13 13.01 -20.31
C THR A 66 -8.89 12.87 -18.82
N LEU A 67 -9.83 12.27 -18.09
CA LEU A 67 -9.68 11.98 -16.66
C LEU A 67 -8.74 10.80 -16.45
N ASP A 68 -7.63 11.04 -15.75
CA ASP A 68 -6.65 10.01 -15.44
C ASP A 68 -6.87 9.42 -14.05
N PHE A 69 -7.38 8.18 -14.02
CA PHE A 69 -7.56 7.36 -12.82
C PHE A 69 -6.34 6.48 -12.49
N GLY A 70 -5.25 6.60 -13.25
CA GLY A 70 -4.02 5.83 -13.07
C GLY A 70 -3.41 6.02 -11.68
N GLY A 71 -2.88 4.93 -11.12
CA GLY A 71 -2.22 4.93 -9.80
C GLY A 71 -3.16 5.01 -8.59
N ILE A 72 -4.47 5.10 -8.78
CA ILE A 72 -5.45 5.10 -7.68
C ILE A 72 -5.67 3.65 -7.18
N ASN A 73 -5.07 3.30 -6.05
CA ASN A 73 -5.27 2.00 -5.43
C ASN A 73 -6.54 1.99 -4.55
N THR A 74 -7.67 1.72 -5.21
CA THR A 74 -8.98 1.62 -4.56
C THR A 74 -9.16 0.36 -3.71
N GLY A 75 -8.50 -0.76 -4.06
CA GLY A 75 -8.68 -2.04 -3.38
C GLY A 75 -8.12 -2.05 -1.96
N ASP A 76 -6.87 -1.60 -1.82
CA ASP A 76 -6.20 -1.50 -0.52
C ASP A 76 -6.86 -0.44 0.37
N ALA A 77 -7.29 0.68 -0.20
CA ALA A 77 -8.03 1.72 0.52
C ALA A 77 -9.37 1.21 1.05
N GLU A 78 -10.13 0.46 0.25
CA GLU A 78 -11.40 -0.13 0.70
C GLU A 78 -11.17 -1.17 1.81
N GLY A 79 -10.12 -1.97 1.68
CA GLY A 79 -9.67 -2.89 2.73
C GLY A 79 -9.29 -2.17 4.03
N ALA A 80 -8.59 -1.04 3.92
CA ALA A 80 -8.22 -0.18 5.04
C ALA A 80 -9.45 0.34 5.77
N ILE A 81 -10.39 0.96 5.04
CA ILE A 81 -11.59 1.60 5.59
C ILE A 81 -12.45 0.56 6.30
N ARG A 82 -12.77 -0.57 5.67
CA ARG A 82 -13.58 -1.63 6.29
C ARG A 82 -12.94 -2.21 7.55
N ARG A 83 -11.61 -2.26 7.61
CA ARG A 83 -10.89 -2.79 8.76
C ARG A 83 -10.89 -1.76 9.90
N ALA A 84 -10.61 -0.50 9.59
CA ALA A 84 -10.62 0.61 10.54
C ALA A 84 -12.02 0.81 11.16
N ASP A 85 -13.08 0.70 10.36
CA ASP A 85 -14.48 0.78 10.81
C ASP A 85 -14.82 -0.28 11.88
N LYS A 86 -14.19 -1.45 11.79
CA LYS A 86 -14.30 -2.54 12.78
C LYS A 86 -13.31 -2.44 13.94
N GLY A 87 -12.54 -1.34 14.04
CA GLY A 87 -11.50 -1.14 15.04
C GLY A 87 -10.24 -1.99 14.84
N GLY A 88 -10.04 -2.54 13.65
CA GLY A 88 -8.87 -3.36 13.32
C GLY A 88 -7.67 -2.53 12.84
N MET A 89 -6.46 -3.08 13.01
CA MET A 89 -5.21 -2.43 12.61
C MET A 89 -4.99 -2.47 11.09
N VAL A 90 -4.79 -1.32 10.48
CA VAL A 90 -4.53 -1.17 9.04
C VAL A 90 -3.04 -1.36 8.76
N SER A 91 -2.69 -2.12 7.71
CA SER A 91 -1.29 -2.32 7.33
C SER A 91 -0.70 -1.10 6.60
N GLY A 92 0.63 -0.98 6.56
CA GLY A 92 1.30 0.09 5.83
C GLY A 92 0.91 0.18 4.35
N PRO A 93 0.91 -0.92 3.57
CA PRO A 93 0.41 -0.92 2.19
C PRO A 93 -1.04 -0.45 2.08
N GLN A 94 -1.91 -0.82 3.03
CA GLN A 94 -3.29 -0.36 3.08
C GLN A 94 -3.41 1.16 3.34
N LEU A 95 -2.58 1.70 4.23
CA LEU A 95 -2.49 3.15 4.46
C LEU A 95 -1.96 3.89 3.23
N ARG A 96 -1.00 3.31 2.49
CA ARG A 96 -0.55 3.85 1.21
C ARG A 96 -1.64 3.84 0.16
N GLY A 97 -2.41 2.75 0.08
CA GLY A 97 -3.62 2.69 -0.73
C GLY A 97 -4.57 3.86 -0.46
N LEU A 98 -4.85 4.14 0.82
CA LEU A 98 -5.69 5.28 1.22
C LEU A 98 -5.11 6.64 0.75
N VAL A 99 -3.79 6.84 0.88
CA VAL A 99 -3.12 8.06 0.38
C VAL A 99 -3.27 8.19 -1.13
N THR A 100 -3.05 7.12 -1.90
CA THR A 100 -3.24 7.16 -3.36
C THR A 100 -4.67 7.49 -3.76
N LEU A 101 -5.66 6.96 -3.02
CA LEU A 101 -7.07 7.25 -3.24
C LEU A 101 -7.38 8.73 -3.01
N ILE A 102 -6.96 9.28 -1.87
CA ILE A 102 -7.22 10.68 -1.51
C ILE A 102 -6.56 11.64 -2.50
N ASN A 103 -5.29 11.39 -2.83
CA ASN A 103 -4.54 12.24 -3.77
C ASN A 103 -5.11 12.14 -5.20
N GLY A 104 -5.49 10.94 -5.63
CA GLY A 104 -6.14 10.73 -6.93
C GLY A 104 -7.48 11.45 -7.04
N ALA A 105 -8.32 11.36 -6.01
CA ALA A 105 -9.59 12.09 -5.97
C ALA A 105 -9.39 13.61 -6.01
N ASP A 106 -8.41 14.15 -5.27
CA ASP A 106 -8.10 15.59 -5.31
C ASP A 106 -7.52 16.03 -6.66
N LYS A 107 -6.67 15.21 -7.29
CA LYS A 107 -6.15 15.45 -8.64
C LYS A 107 -7.30 15.56 -9.65
N LEU A 108 -8.20 14.58 -9.67
CA LEU A 108 -9.38 14.58 -10.55
C LEU A 108 -10.27 15.80 -10.32
N ARG A 109 -10.56 16.13 -9.06
CA ARG A 109 -11.30 17.34 -8.68
C ARG A 109 -10.65 18.61 -9.25
N LYS A 110 -9.35 18.79 -9.02
CA LYS A 110 -8.59 19.96 -9.49
C LYS A 110 -8.56 20.04 -11.01
N GLN A 111 -8.42 18.90 -11.69
CA GLN A 111 -8.46 18.83 -13.14
C GLN A 111 -9.82 19.30 -13.68
N ILE A 112 -10.93 18.75 -13.17
CA ILE A 112 -12.28 19.14 -13.58
C ILE A 112 -12.52 20.64 -13.34
N GLN A 113 -12.12 21.16 -12.17
CA GLN A 113 -12.25 22.58 -11.86
C GLN A 113 -11.39 23.47 -12.76
N THR A 114 -10.19 23.01 -13.13
CA THR A 114 -9.27 23.77 -14.00
C THR A 114 -9.84 23.86 -15.41
N VAL A 115 -10.28 22.75 -15.98
CA VAL A 115 -10.91 22.71 -17.32
C VAL A 115 -12.17 23.57 -17.33
N ALA A 116 -13.03 23.44 -16.32
CA ALA A 116 -14.25 24.25 -16.22
C ALA A 116 -13.96 25.76 -16.18
N ARG A 117 -12.88 26.18 -15.51
CA ARG A 117 -12.45 27.59 -15.49
C ARG A 117 -11.89 28.05 -16.83
N GLN A 118 -11.02 27.25 -17.45
CA GLN A 118 -10.39 27.57 -18.73
C GLN A 118 -11.41 27.72 -19.87
N MET A 119 -12.43 26.86 -19.87
CA MET A 119 -13.45 26.83 -20.92
C MET A 119 -14.68 27.69 -20.61
N GLY A 120 -14.66 28.46 -19.50
CA GLY A 120 -15.83 29.25 -19.07
C GLY A 120 -17.04 28.40 -18.64
N ALA A 121 -16.87 27.09 -18.48
CA ALA A 121 -17.89 26.11 -18.15
C ALA A 121 -18.12 25.98 -16.63
N GLY A 122 -18.06 27.08 -15.88
CA GLY A 122 -18.30 27.10 -14.43
C GLY A 122 -19.74 27.45 -14.02
N GLY A 123 -20.58 27.86 -14.97
CA GLY A 123 -21.94 28.35 -14.73
C GLY A 123 -22.96 27.26 -14.41
N ARG A 124 -24.19 27.70 -14.07
CA ARG A 124 -25.33 26.82 -13.76
C ARG A 124 -25.69 25.89 -14.93
N ASP A 125 -25.63 26.41 -16.15
CA ASP A 125 -26.01 25.71 -17.38
C ASP A 125 -24.81 25.06 -18.08
N SER A 126 -23.70 24.89 -17.34
CA SER A 126 -22.49 24.26 -17.86
C SER A 126 -22.72 22.78 -18.23
N PRO A 127 -22.19 22.30 -19.36
CA PRO A 127 -22.22 20.88 -19.68
C PRO A 127 -21.38 20.04 -18.68
N LEU A 128 -20.43 20.65 -17.96
CA LEU A 128 -19.64 19.98 -16.92
C LEU A 128 -20.31 19.99 -15.54
N ARG A 129 -21.53 20.55 -15.41
CA ARG A 129 -22.22 20.67 -14.13
C ARG A 129 -22.35 19.35 -13.37
N PRO A 130 -22.65 18.19 -14.00
CA PRO A 130 -22.69 16.90 -13.32
C PRO A 130 -21.33 16.52 -12.72
N LEU A 131 -20.23 16.70 -13.45
CA LEU A 131 -18.88 16.41 -12.95
C LEU A 131 -18.48 17.34 -11.81
N LEU A 132 -18.77 18.65 -11.95
CA LEU A 132 -18.54 19.62 -10.89
C LEU A 132 -19.34 19.31 -9.63
N ALA A 133 -20.58 18.80 -9.77
CA ALA A 133 -21.39 18.35 -8.65
C ALA A 133 -20.77 17.11 -7.97
N ALA A 134 -20.33 16.13 -8.76
CA ALA A 134 -19.73 14.90 -8.25
C ALA A 134 -18.48 15.16 -7.39
N VAL A 135 -17.69 16.19 -7.72
CA VAL A 135 -16.46 16.54 -6.98
C VAL A 135 -16.64 17.68 -5.96
N ALA A 136 -17.82 18.28 -5.86
CA ALA A 136 -18.05 19.45 -5.00
C ALA A 136 -17.83 19.15 -3.52
N GLY A 137 -18.24 17.95 -3.06
CA GLY A 137 -18.13 17.52 -1.67
C GLY A 137 -16.76 16.92 -1.29
N LEU A 138 -15.83 16.80 -2.24
CA LEU A 138 -14.52 16.22 -1.97
C LEU A 138 -13.67 17.23 -1.18
N SER A 139 -13.42 16.91 0.09
CA SER A 139 -12.51 17.63 0.98
C SER A 139 -11.41 16.69 1.47
N PRO A 140 -10.30 16.56 0.73
CA PRO A 140 -9.17 15.71 1.10
C PRO A 140 -8.62 16.06 2.49
N PRO A 141 -8.52 15.10 3.43
CA PRO A 141 -7.96 15.36 4.75
C PRO A 141 -6.43 15.47 4.67
N ALA A 142 -5.92 16.66 4.36
CA ALA A 142 -4.49 16.91 4.15
C ALA A 142 -3.63 16.52 5.37
N ALA A 143 -4.16 16.71 6.59
CA ALA A 143 -3.49 16.27 7.81
C ALA A 143 -3.28 14.75 7.83
N LEU A 144 -4.31 13.97 7.52
CA LEU A 144 -4.23 12.51 7.48
C LEU A 144 -3.22 12.03 6.42
N VAL A 145 -3.26 12.59 5.21
CA VAL A 145 -2.31 12.23 4.14
C VAL A 145 -0.88 12.50 4.56
N ARG A 146 -0.63 13.66 5.16
CA ARG A 146 0.68 14.05 5.66
C ARG A 146 1.15 13.13 6.79
N ASP A 147 0.29 12.85 7.76
CA ASP A 147 0.64 12.04 8.92
C ASP A 147 0.93 10.59 8.51
N ILE A 148 0.17 10.02 7.56
CA ILE A 148 0.50 8.74 6.94
C ILE A 148 1.85 8.81 6.21
N GLY A 149 2.09 9.87 5.42
CA GLY A 149 3.35 10.03 4.68
C GLY A 149 4.59 10.17 5.58
N PHE A 150 4.44 10.76 6.77
CA PHE A 150 5.51 10.79 7.77
C PHE A 150 5.75 9.43 8.43
N ALA A 151 4.68 8.68 8.70
CA ALA A 151 4.77 7.41 9.42
C ALA A 151 5.11 6.22 8.52
N ILE A 152 4.71 6.25 7.25
CA ILE A 152 4.75 5.11 6.32
C ILE A 152 5.42 5.51 5.00
N GLY A 153 6.47 4.79 4.64
CA GLY A 153 7.21 4.97 3.38
C GLY A 153 6.43 4.55 2.15
N GLU A 154 7.06 4.70 0.99
CA GLU A 154 6.41 4.40 -0.29
C GLU A 154 6.06 2.92 -0.44
N ASP A 155 6.91 2.03 0.09
CA ASP A 155 6.72 0.58 0.04
C ASP A 155 5.81 0.03 1.16
N GLY A 156 5.26 0.92 2.00
CA GLY A 156 4.40 0.53 3.12
C GLY A 156 5.15 0.19 4.40
N GLU A 157 6.44 0.49 4.49
CA GLU A 157 7.27 0.27 5.66
C GLU A 157 7.12 1.41 6.69
N VAL A 158 7.15 1.04 7.98
CA VAL A 158 7.05 2.02 9.07
C VAL A 158 8.35 2.80 9.22
N GLN A 159 8.26 4.13 9.11
CA GLN A 159 9.39 5.06 9.18
C GLN A 159 9.82 5.37 10.61
N GLU A 160 11.06 5.88 10.77
CA GLU A 160 11.56 6.36 12.07
C GLU A 160 10.82 7.60 12.59
N ALA A 161 10.16 8.33 11.71
CA ALA A 161 9.30 9.45 12.08
C ALA A 161 7.95 8.99 12.67
N ALA A 162 7.57 7.71 12.50
CA ALA A 162 6.32 7.18 13.04
C ALA A 162 6.26 7.23 14.58
N SER A 163 7.39 6.99 15.27
CA SER A 163 7.48 7.17 16.71
C SER A 163 8.93 7.22 17.22
N ALA A 164 9.12 7.82 18.39
CA ALA A 164 10.40 7.79 19.10
C ALA A 164 10.85 6.35 19.42
N GLN A 165 9.91 5.45 19.71
CA GLN A 165 10.23 4.05 20.01
C GLN A 165 10.79 3.31 18.78
N VAL A 166 10.20 3.51 17.60
CA VAL A 166 10.72 2.94 16.34
C VAL A 166 12.12 3.47 16.06
N ARG A 167 12.32 4.78 16.22
CA ARG A 167 13.63 5.42 16.04
C ARG A 167 14.70 4.84 16.97
N THR A 168 14.42 4.79 18.28
CA THR A 168 15.34 4.24 19.28
C THR A 168 15.64 2.77 19.01
N THR A 169 14.63 1.98 18.64
CA THR A 169 14.81 0.56 18.34
C THR A 169 15.67 0.35 17.08
N ARG A 170 15.40 1.09 15.99
CA ARG A 170 16.22 1.04 14.77
C ARG A 170 17.65 1.52 15.02
N ALA A 171 17.85 2.56 15.82
CA ALA A 171 19.18 3.02 16.23
C ALA A 171 19.94 1.94 17.01
N ARG A 172 19.26 1.25 17.94
CA ARG A 172 19.86 0.13 18.68
C ARG A 172 20.24 -1.03 17.76
N VAL A 173 19.37 -1.40 16.81
CA VAL A 173 19.68 -2.43 15.81
C VAL A 173 20.92 -2.03 15.00
N ARG A 174 20.98 -0.81 14.46
CA ARG A 174 22.16 -0.31 13.72
C ARG A 174 23.43 -0.36 14.55
N ALA A 175 23.38 0.06 15.81
CA ALA A 175 24.53 0.03 16.71
C ALA A 175 25.01 -1.41 16.97
N LEU A 176 24.09 -2.35 17.17
CA LEU A 176 24.42 -3.76 17.36
C LEU A 176 24.99 -4.39 16.07
N THR A 177 24.41 -4.09 14.91
CA THR A 177 24.91 -4.55 13.61
C THR A 177 26.32 -4.00 13.34
N ALA A 178 26.58 -2.73 13.64
CA ALA A 178 27.90 -2.13 13.49
C ALA A 178 28.94 -2.78 14.42
N ARG A 179 28.56 -3.10 15.66
CA ARG A 179 29.41 -3.85 16.60
C ARG A 179 29.70 -5.25 16.07
N ALA A 180 28.69 -5.99 15.64
CA ALA A 180 28.86 -7.32 15.06
C ALA A 180 29.79 -7.28 13.83
N ALA A 181 29.58 -6.34 12.91
CA ALA A 181 30.46 -6.13 11.77
C ALA A 181 31.90 -5.78 12.20
N SER A 182 32.07 -4.96 13.23
CA SER A 182 33.40 -4.62 13.76
C SER A 182 34.14 -5.85 14.26
N VAL A 183 33.46 -6.82 14.86
CA VAL A 183 34.16 -8.03 15.29
C VAL A 183 34.34 -9.05 14.17
N LEU A 184 33.43 -9.10 13.21
CA LEU A 184 33.65 -9.91 12.01
C LEU A 184 34.91 -9.49 11.23
N LYS A 185 35.31 -8.21 11.29
CA LYS A 185 36.58 -7.73 10.71
C LYS A 185 37.84 -8.35 11.33
N SER A 186 37.77 -8.96 12.52
CA SER A 186 38.93 -9.67 13.08
C SER A 186 39.09 -11.09 12.51
N PHE A 187 38.13 -11.57 11.72
CA PHE A 187 38.18 -12.88 11.07
C PHE A 187 38.70 -12.75 9.63
N PRO A 188 39.34 -13.80 9.09
CA PRO A 188 39.71 -13.82 7.69
C PRO A 188 38.46 -13.72 6.82
N GLY A 189 38.54 -12.95 5.74
CA GLY A 189 37.46 -12.83 4.75
C GLY A 189 36.73 -11.48 4.73
N GLU A 190 35.67 -11.41 3.92
CA GLU A 190 34.83 -10.23 3.78
C GLU A 190 33.56 -10.36 4.63
N VAL A 191 33.20 -9.31 5.36
CA VAL A 191 31.95 -9.28 6.14
C VAL A 191 30.76 -9.32 5.20
N SER A 192 29.88 -10.30 5.38
CA SER A 192 28.73 -10.54 4.51
C SER A 192 27.49 -10.94 5.32
N GLU A 193 26.34 -11.02 4.67
CA GLU A 193 25.08 -11.44 5.27
C GLU A 193 24.48 -12.61 4.46
N ARG A 194 24.10 -13.69 5.15
CA ARG A 194 23.47 -14.86 4.53
C ARG A 194 22.24 -15.28 5.33
N GLY A 195 21.06 -15.14 4.73
CA GLY A 195 19.80 -15.53 5.36
C GLY A 195 19.51 -14.80 6.68
N GLY A 196 19.80 -13.51 6.76
CA GLY A 196 19.61 -12.70 7.98
C GLY A 196 20.70 -12.89 9.04
N ARG A 197 21.77 -13.63 8.73
CA ARG A 197 22.89 -13.89 9.64
C ARG A 197 24.16 -13.20 9.14
N MET A 198 24.78 -12.42 10.00
CA MET A 198 26.06 -11.77 9.72
C MET A 198 27.19 -12.81 9.78
N CYS A 199 28.01 -12.86 8.74
CA CYS A 199 29.04 -13.88 8.55
C CYS A 199 30.28 -13.31 7.86
N VAL A 200 31.32 -14.14 7.69
CA VAL A 200 32.45 -13.84 6.81
C VAL A 200 32.45 -14.77 5.60
N ALA A 201 32.65 -14.18 4.42
CA ALA A 201 32.90 -14.88 3.18
C ALA A 201 34.40 -15.15 3.06
N VAL A 202 34.76 -16.43 3.00
CA VAL A 202 36.16 -16.90 2.98
C VAL A 202 36.41 -17.85 1.81
N ALA A 203 37.69 -18.00 1.46
CA ALA A 203 38.12 -19.00 0.50
C ALA A 203 37.78 -20.42 0.99
N PRO A 204 37.43 -21.35 0.08
CA PRO A 204 37.10 -22.72 0.42
C PRO A 204 38.21 -23.39 1.24
N GLY A 205 37.83 -24.12 2.29
CA GLY A 205 38.78 -24.81 3.18
C GLY A 205 39.33 -23.95 4.32
N THR A 206 39.04 -22.64 4.36
CA THR A 206 39.38 -21.79 5.51
C THR A 206 38.57 -22.22 6.73
N LYS A 207 39.25 -22.55 7.84
CA LYS A 207 38.61 -22.99 9.09
C LYS A 207 38.60 -21.85 10.11
N ILE A 208 37.42 -21.55 10.64
CA ILE A 208 37.25 -20.65 11.80
C ILE A 208 36.88 -21.51 12.99
N ALA A 209 37.71 -21.49 14.04
CA ALA A 209 37.49 -22.29 15.24
C ALA A 209 36.14 -21.94 15.88
N GLY A 210 35.28 -22.95 16.08
CA GLY A 210 33.93 -22.78 16.61
C GLY A 210 32.94 -22.08 15.67
N GLY A 211 33.32 -21.79 14.42
CA GLY A 211 32.43 -21.16 13.44
C GLY A 211 31.41 -22.13 12.84
N VAL A 212 30.22 -21.61 12.52
CA VAL A 212 29.13 -22.37 11.89
C VAL A 212 29.10 -22.06 10.40
N MET A 213 29.19 -23.08 9.54
CA MET A 213 29.07 -22.90 8.09
C MET A 213 27.61 -22.63 7.71
N LEU A 214 27.35 -21.51 7.04
CA LEU A 214 26.03 -21.09 6.58
C LEU A 214 25.74 -21.53 5.13
N GLY A 215 26.77 -21.87 4.37
CA GLY A 215 26.67 -22.37 3.00
C GLY A 215 27.86 -21.94 2.14
N THR A 216 27.78 -22.24 0.85
CA THR A 216 28.77 -21.87 -0.16
C THR A 216 28.10 -21.16 -1.34
N THR A 217 28.89 -20.46 -2.16
CA THR A 217 28.40 -19.96 -3.45
C THR A 217 28.18 -21.10 -4.44
N VAL A 218 27.32 -20.88 -5.44
CA VAL A 218 27.13 -21.83 -6.54
C VAL A 218 28.48 -21.97 -7.27
N GLY A 219 28.99 -23.21 -7.38
CA GLY A 219 30.34 -23.49 -7.87
C GLY A 219 31.43 -23.57 -6.79
N GLY A 220 31.09 -23.34 -5.51
CA GLY A 220 31.98 -23.60 -4.38
C GLY A 220 33.14 -22.62 -4.21
N GLY A 221 33.11 -21.46 -4.87
CA GLY A 221 34.20 -20.48 -4.86
C GLY A 221 34.36 -19.69 -3.56
N MET A 222 33.34 -19.62 -2.72
CA MET A 222 33.40 -19.03 -1.38
C MET A 222 32.56 -19.84 -0.38
N ALA A 223 33.02 -19.88 0.86
CA ALA A 223 32.27 -20.40 2.00
C ALA A 223 31.86 -19.25 2.92
N PHE A 224 30.62 -19.28 3.40
CA PHE A 224 30.08 -18.32 4.37
C PHE A 224 30.11 -18.96 5.74
N ILE A 225 30.87 -18.39 6.68
CA ILE A 225 31.04 -18.92 8.02
C ILE A 225 30.65 -17.85 9.03
N GLU A 226 29.77 -18.19 9.96
CA GLU A 226 29.44 -17.36 11.11
C GLU A 226 30.38 -17.68 12.28
N PRO A 227 31.21 -16.72 12.72
CA PRO A 227 32.08 -16.92 13.87
C PRO A 227 31.29 -17.08 15.19
N PRO A 228 31.79 -17.86 16.16
CA PRO A 228 31.04 -18.27 17.36
C PRO A 228 30.58 -17.09 18.21
N GLN A 229 31.36 -16.02 18.22
CA GLN A 229 31.04 -14.86 19.02
C GLN A 229 29.81 -14.09 18.49
N VAL A 230 29.45 -14.22 17.18
CA VAL A 230 28.17 -13.73 16.61
C VAL A 230 27.02 -14.65 16.90
N GLY A 231 27.21 -15.95 16.70
CA GLY A 231 26.13 -16.91 16.89
C GLY A 231 25.64 -17.02 18.33
N ASN A 232 26.52 -16.83 19.30
CA ASN A 232 26.15 -16.96 20.72
C ASN A 232 25.62 -15.66 21.35
N GLY A 233 25.48 -14.58 20.57
CA GLY A 233 25.08 -13.28 21.12
C GLY A 233 26.06 -12.70 22.13
N ALA A 234 27.32 -13.18 22.15
CA ALA A 234 28.34 -12.78 23.12
C ALA A 234 28.64 -11.27 23.05
N TRP A 235 28.42 -10.63 21.89
CA TRP A 235 28.54 -9.18 21.73
C TRP A 235 27.39 -8.36 22.32
N LEU A 236 26.28 -8.99 22.73
CA LEU A 236 25.13 -8.29 23.29
C LEU A 236 25.39 -7.81 24.73
N GLY A 237 26.50 -8.21 25.36
CA GLY A 237 26.92 -7.72 26.67
C GLY A 237 25.95 -8.00 27.82
N GLY A 238 25.01 -8.93 27.64
CA GLY A 238 24.00 -9.29 28.63
C GLY A 238 23.80 -10.80 28.70
N SER A 239 23.86 -11.36 29.92
CA SER A 239 23.68 -12.78 30.20
C SER A 239 22.45 -13.39 29.52
N GLY A 240 22.68 -14.37 28.65
CA GLY A 240 21.87 -15.58 28.45
C GLY A 240 20.48 -15.50 27.80
N ALA A 241 19.73 -14.40 27.91
CA ALA A 241 18.29 -14.42 27.59
C ALA A 241 17.86 -13.63 26.35
N ALA A 242 18.72 -12.78 25.78
CA ALA A 242 18.33 -11.84 24.72
C ALA A 242 18.51 -12.36 23.27
N ALA A 243 19.11 -13.54 23.08
CA ALA A 243 19.56 -14.03 21.77
C ALA A 243 18.43 -14.39 20.78
N VAL A 244 17.19 -14.58 21.25
CA VAL A 244 16.06 -14.98 20.40
C VAL A 244 15.34 -13.77 19.76
N GLY A 245 15.51 -12.56 20.32
CA GLY A 245 14.68 -11.40 19.98
C GLY A 245 15.08 -10.58 18.74
N LEU A 246 16.29 -10.76 18.18
CA LEU A 246 16.76 -9.93 17.06
C LEU A 246 16.39 -10.48 15.68
N ARG A 247 15.70 -11.64 15.61
CA ARG A 247 15.21 -12.26 14.37
C ARG A 247 14.05 -11.52 13.69
N LEU A 248 13.41 -10.56 14.37
CA LEU A 248 12.12 -9.98 13.94
C LEU A 248 12.20 -8.59 13.29
N ILE A 249 13.37 -7.93 13.30
CA ILE A 249 13.42 -6.49 12.95
C ILE A 249 14.07 -6.22 11.57
N ALA A 250 14.72 -7.22 10.97
CA ALA A 250 15.38 -7.09 9.67
C ALA A 250 14.73 -8.02 8.64
N GLY A 251 13.58 -7.61 8.11
CA GLY A 251 13.02 -8.20 6.90
C GLY A 251 11.75 -9.02 7.10
N THR A 252 10.72 -8.65 6.33
CA THR A 252 9.42 -9.28 6.12
C THR A 252 8.33 -9.06 7.17
N HIS A 253 7.26 -8.44 6.67
CA HIS A 253 5.91 -8.39 7.24
C HIS A 253 5.45 -9.77 7.68
N LEU A 254 5.31 -10.00 8.99
CA LEU A 254 4.27 -10.88 9.54
C LEU A 254 3.74 -10.22 10.82
N TYR A 255 2.60 -9.54 10.67
CA TYR A 255 1.75 -9.15 11.79
C TYR A 255 0.98 -10.42 12.20
N GLU A 256 1.59 -11.25 13.05
CA GLU A 256 0.88 -12.36 13.66
C GLU A 256 0.08 -11.80 14.85
N GLY A 257 -1.24 -11.81 14.72
CA GLY A 257 -2.15 -11.32 15.74
C GLY A 257 -2.13 -12.22 16.97
N ALA A 258 -1.41 -11.79 18.01
CA ALA A 258 -1.62 -12.28 19.36
C ALA A 258 -2.52 -11.31 20.11
N GLY A 259 -3.74 -11.76 20.43
CA GLY A 259 -4.74 -10.99 21.16
C GLY A 259 -4.22 -10.49 22.51
N GLY A 260 -4.38 -9.19 22.74
CA GLY A 260 -4.15 -8.56 24.03
C GLY A 260 -4.91 -7.24 24.07
N ARG A 261 -6.13 -7.27 24.62
CA ARG A 261 -6.88 -6.05 24.95
C ARG A 261 -6.01 -5.18 25.87
N SER A 262 -5.67 -3.99 25.41
CA SER A 262 -5.37 -2.88 26.30
C SER A 262 -6.05 -1.63 25.75
N ARG A 263 -7.10 -1.21 26.47
CA ARG A 263 -7.65 0.14 26.39
C ARG A 263 -6.55 1.10 26.81
N VAL A 264 -6.25 2.09 25.97
CA VAL A 264 -5.68 3.35 26.44
C VAL A 264 -6.52 4.44 25.80
N GLY A 265 -7.30 5.12 26.63
CA GLY A 265 -8.05 6.30 26.21
C GLY A 265 -7.10 7.47 26.03
N PHE A 266 -7.35 8.23 24.96
CA PHE A 266 -7.50 9.68 24.97
C PHE A 266 -8.52 10.01 23.87
#